data_AF-A0A6A6FF49-F1
#
_entry.id   AF-A0A6A6FF49-F1
#
_cell.length_a   1.000
_cell.length_b   1.000
_cell.length_c   1.000
_cell.angle_alpha   90.00
_cell.angle_beta   90.00
_cell.angle_gamma   90.00
#
_symmetry.space_group_name_H-M   'P 1'
#
loop_
_entity.id
_entity.type
_entity.pdbx_description
1 polymer ?
#
loop_
_entity_poly.entity_id
_entity_poly.type
_entity_poly.pdbx_seq_one_letter_code
_entity_poly.pdbx_strand_id
1 'polypeptide(L)'
;MDLQTCSRDANGKIRPSSEQRIIAAIDTLIKESGEGEIIRLAQLSTQALVQKLGAFDGVATTALQGNMIATVDGQFNDLLVLTAVHHSDRLKHLVSLSYLRHAYERTIGYLDRLSTLSAVCAEDCKILKRIQISLIDPSMKASGS
;
A
#
# COMPACT_ATOMS: atom_id res chain seq x y z
N MET A 1 -8.02 18.89 6.41
CA MET A 1 -7.20 17.93 7.17
C MET A 1 -5.94 18.67 7.57
N ASP A 2 -5.66 18.78 8.86
CA ASP A 2 -4.45 19.45 9.35
C ASP A 2 -3.31 18.43 9.39
N LEU A 3 -2.32 18.57 8.51
CA LEU A 3 -1.18 17.65 8.44
C LEU A 3 -0.19 17.85 9.60
N GLN A 4 -0.39 18.86 10.47
CA GLN A 4 0.39 19.01 11.70
C GLN A 4 0.25 17.81 12.64
N THR A 5 -0.89 17.09 12.59
CA THR A 5 -1.08 15.85 13.35
C THR A 5 -0.16 14.71 12.87
N CYS A 6 0.39 14.81 11.65
CA CYS A 6 1.33 13.84 11.10
C CYS A 6 2.79 14.09 11.54
N SER A 7 3.07 15.13 12.32
CA SER A 7 4.43 15.45 12.82
C SER A 7 5.01 14.39 13.78
N ARG A 8 4.15 13.51 14.31
CA ARG A 8 4.53 12.38 15.16
C ARG A 8 4.31 11.04 14.44
N ASP A 9 5.11 10.05 14.80
CA ASP A 9 4.95 8.67 14.35
C ASP A 9 3.85 7.94 15.16
N ALA A 10 3.61 6.67 14.83
CA ALA A 10 2.60 5.85 15.49
C ALA A 10 2.87 5.61 16.99
N ASN A 11 4.09 5.88 17.47
CA ASN A 11 4.48 5.77 18.87
C ASN A 11 4.47 7.13 19.58
N GLY A 12 4.01 8.19 18.91
CA GLY A 12 3.98 9.55 19.43
C GLY A 12 5.35 10.24 19.43
N LYS A 13 6.39 9.66 18.83
CA LYS A 13 7.71 10.27 18.72
C LYS A 13 7.70 11.28 17.56
N ILE A 14 8.39 12.40 17.75
CA ILE A 14 8.57 13.40 16.70
C ILE A 14 9.33 12.77 15.53
N ARG A 15 8.79 12.92 14.31
CA ARG A 15 9.40 12.38 13.09
C ARG A 15 10.73 13.07 12.77
N PRO A 16 11.63 12.43 12.03
CA PRO A 16 12.86 13.06 11.56
C PRO A 16 12.60 14.36 10.77
N SER A 17 13.54 15.30 10.81
CA SER A 17 13.40 16.59 10.13
C SER A 17 13.23 16.48 8.60
N SER A 18 13.73 15.41 7.99
CA SER A 18 13.47 15.10 6.56
C SER A 18 11.99 14.84 6.29
N GLU A 19 11.35 13.99 7.10
CA GLU A 19 9.92 13.66 6.97
C GLU A 19 9.05 14.89 7.27
N GLN A 20 9.39 15.67 8.29
CA GLN A 20 8.66 16.91 8.60
C GLN A 20 8.67 17.89 7.42
N ARG A 21 9.81 18.03 6.72
CA ARG A 21 9.91 18.88 5.52
C ARG A 21 9.02 18.37 4.39
N ILE A 22 8.95 17.05 4.19
CA ILE A 22 8.07 16.46 3.17
C ILE A 22 6.60 16.72 3.53
N ILE A 23 6.21 16.50 4.78
CA ILE A 23 4.84 16.75 5.25
C ILE A 23 4.48 18.23 5.07
N ALA A 24 5.38 19.14 5.44
CA ALA A 24 5.17 20.57 5.26
C ALA A 24 5.02 20.94 3.78
N ALA A 25 5.84 20.38 2.88
CA ALA A 25 5.71 20.61 1.45
C ALA A 25 4.38 20.10 0.88
N ILE A 26 3.91 18.93 1.35
CA ILE A 26 2.59 18.39 0.98
C ILE A 26 1.47 19.30 1.49
N ASP A 27 1.58 19.79 2.73
CA ASP A 27 0.60 20.72 3.33
C ASP A 27 0.54 22.05 2.56
N THR A 28 1.69 22.61 2.20
CA THR A 28 1.76 23.77 1.31
C THR A 28 1.12 23.49 -0.03
N LEU A 29 1.45 22.37 -0.67
CA LEU A 29 0.86 21.98 -1.95
C LEU A 29 -0.66 21.86 -1.86
N ILE A 30 -1.20 21.29 -0.79
CA ILE A 30 -2.66 21.18 -0.56
C ILE A 30 -3.31 22.54 -0.33
N LYS A 31 -2.63 23.47 0.33
CA LYS A 31 -3.15 24.82 0.58
C LYS A 31 -3.15 25.69 -0.66
N GLU A 32 -2.11 25.55 -1.48
CA GLU A 32 -1.94 26.31 -2.73
C GLU A 32 -2.74 25.72 -3.89
N SER A 33 -2.94 24.40 -3.88
CA SER A 33 -3.71 23.68 -4.90
C SER A 33 -5.18 23.60 -4.51
N GLY A 34 -6.07 23.87 -5.46
CA GLY A 34 -7.49 23.61 -5.27
C GLY A 34 -7.78 22.11 -5.09
N GLU A 35 -8.92 21.79 -4.49
CA GLU A 35 -9.35 20.40 -4.24
C GLU A 35 -9.34 19.53 -5.51
N GLY A 36 -9.72 20.10 -6.66
CA GLY A 36 -9.72 19.40 -7.94
C GLY A 36 -8.33 18.93 -8.38
N GLU A 37 -7.28 19.72 -8.13
CA GLU A 37 -5.91 19.34 -8.49
C GLU A 37 -5.39 18.23 -7.58
N ILE A 38 -5.72 18.27 -6.29
CA ILE A 38 -5.39 17.19 -5.35
C ILE A 38 -6.06 15.87 -5.76
N ILE A 39 -7.33 15.91 -6.18
CA ILE A 39 -8.03 14.73 -6.69
C ILE A 39 -7.37 14.21 -7.97
N ARG A 40 -7.01 15.10 -8.90
CA ARG A 40 -6.32 14.73 -10.15
C ARG A 40 -4.97 14.05 -9.88
N LEU A 41 -4.19 14.60 -8.94
CA LEU A 41 -2.91 14.01 -8.54
C LEU A 41 -3.08 12.66 -7.84
N ALA A 42 -4.10 12.51 -6.99
CA ALA A 42 -4.43 11.23 -6.36
C ALA A 42 -4.84 10.17 -7.40
N GLN A 43 -5.61 10.56 -8.42
CA GLN A 43 -5.99 9.70 -9.54
C GLN A 43 -4.76 9.19 -10.31
N LEU A 44 -3.87 10.10 -10.72
CA LEU A 44 -2.64 9.73 -11.42
C LEU A 44 -1.74 8.82 -10.58
N SER A 45 -1.57 9.15 -9.30
CA SER A 45 -0.74 8.36 -8.38
C SER A 45 -1.32 6.96 -8.18
N THR A 46 -2.65 6.84 -8.04
CA THR A 46 -3.34 5.56 -7.91
C THR A 46 -3.18 4.71 -9.17
N GLN A 47 -3.35 5.31 -10.35
CA GLN A 47 -3.16 4.62 -11.63
C GLN A 47 -1.72 4.13 -11.81
N ALA A 48 -0.74 4.95 -11.44
CA ALA A 48 0.67 4.56 -11.49
C ALA A 48 0.97 3.37 -10.56
N LEU A 49 0.40 3.33 -9.36
CA LEU A 49 0.52 2.20 -8.44
C LEU A 49 -0.12 0.92 -8.98
N VAL A 50 -1.30 1.03 -9.59
CA VAL A 50 -1.97 -0.10 -10.25
C VAL A 50 -1.11 -0.66 -11.37
N GLN A 51 -0.56 0.21 -12.23
CA GLN A 51 0.34 -0.22 -13.31
C GLN A 51 1.64 -0.83 -12.78
N LYS A 52 2.22 -0.25 -11.72
CA LYS A 52 3.43 -0.76 -11.07
C LYS A 52 3.23 -2.17 -10.53
N LEU A 53 2.11 -2.43 -9.86
CA LEU A 53 1.77 -3.78 -9.37
C LEU A 53 1.52 -4.74 -10.53
N GLY A 54 0.74 -4.31 -11.53
CA GLY A 54 0.42 -5.12 -12.71
C GLY A 54 1.62 -5.44 -13.61
N ALA A 55 2.70 -4.64 -13.56
CA ALA A 55 3.91 -4.91 -14.33
C ALA A 55 4.60 -6.24 -13.95
N PHE A 56 4.28 -6.78 -12.77
CA PHE A 56 4.76 -8.09 -12.32
C PHE A 56 3.79 -9.22 -12.63
N ASP A 57 2.73 -8.94 -13.40
CA ASP A 57 1.76 -9.93 -13.83
C ASP A 57 2.38 -10.97 -14.76
N GLY A 58 2.32 -12.25 -14.36
CA GLY A 58 2.93 -13.35 -15.10
C GLY A 58 4.45 -13.49 -14.96
N VAL A 59 5.11 -12.65 -14.16
CA VAL A 59 6.56 -12.78 -13.93
C VAL A 59 6.82 -13.94 -12.97
N ALA A 60 7.58 -14.94 -13.46
CA ALA A 60 8.03 -16.04 -12.64
C ALA A 60 9.01 -15.55 -11.57
N THR A 61 8.88 -16.05 -10.33
CA THR A 61 9.80 -15.72 -9.23
C THR A 61 11.25 -16.07 -9.51
N THR A 62 11.49 -17.01 -10.43
CA THR A 62 12.84 -17.40 -10.87
C THR A 62 13.52 -16.36 -11.77
N ALA A 63 12.75 -15.46 -12.40
CA ALA A 63 13.28 -14.41 -13.29
C ALA A 63 13.77 -13.16 -12.53
N LEU A 64 13.46 -13.06 -11.23
CA LEU A 64 13.78 -11.90 -10.39
C LEU A 64 15.00 -12.21 -9.50
N GLN A 65 16.18 -12.37 -10.11
CA GLN A 65 17.42 -12.55 -9.36
C GLN A 65 17.95 -11.19 -8.84
N GLY A 66 18.41 -11.17 -7.58
CA GLY A 66 19.13 -10.03 -6.97
C GLY A 66 18.28 -9.11 -6.09
N ASN A 67 17.19 -8.53 -6.60
CA ASN A 67 16.44 -7.46 -5.92
C ASN A 67 14.98 -7.81 -5.57
N MET A 68 14.63 -9.09 -5.55
CA MET A 68 13.24 -9.52 -5.37
C MET A 68 12.67 -9.15 -3.99
N ILE A 69 13.46 -9.24 -2.92
CA ILE A 69 13.01 -8.85 -1.57
C ILE A 69 12.63 -7.36 -1.55
N ALA A 70 13.49 -6.48 -2.06
CA ALA A 70 13.22 -5.04 -2.13
C ALA A 70 12.03 -4.71 -3.05
N THR A 71 11.88 -5.47 -4.14
CA THR A 71 10.74 -5.30 -5.06
C THR A 71 9.42 -5.67 -4.37
N VAL A 72 9.39 -6.80 -3.68
CA VAL A 72 8.20 -7.31 -3.01
C VAL A 72 7.85 -6.46 -1.78
N ASP A 73 8.84 -5.93 -1.05
CA ASP A 73 8.64 -4.91 -0.01
C ASP A 73 8.01 -3.63 -0.59
N GLY A 74 8.44 -3.21 -1.79
CA GLY A 74 7.77 -2.14 -2.53
C GLY A 74 6.30 -2.45 -2.83
N GLN A 75 5.98 -3.68 -3.26
CA GLN A 75 4.60 -4.10 -3.54
C GLN A 75 3.74 -4.18 -2.28
N PHE A 76 4.33 -4.58 -1.14
CA PHE A 76 3.67 -4.54 0.15
C PHE A 76 3.19 -3.12 0.48
N ASN A 77 4.09 -2.13 0.37
CA ASN A 77 3.77 -0.73 0.64
C ASN A 77 2.70 -0.19 -0.34
N ASP A 78 2.82 -0.50 -1.63
CA ASP A 78 1.83 -0.09 -2.64
C ASP A 78 0.43 -0.62 -2.31
N LEU A 79 0.31 -1.87 -1.85
CA LEU A 79 -0.96 -2.47 -1.45
C LEU A 79 -1.60 -1.77 -0.23
N LEU A 80 -0.80 -1.34 0.74
CA LEU A 80 -1.31 -0.58 1.88
C LEU A 80 -1.92 0.75 1.41
N VAL A 81 -1.27 1.45 0.48
CA VAL A 81 -1.78 2.70 -0.10
C VAL A 81 -3.07 2.46 -0.86
N LEU A 82 -3.12 1.46 -1.75
CA LEU A 82 -4.33 1.14 -2.51
C LEU A 82 -5.50 0.70 -1.60
N THR A 83 -5.20 0.04 -0.49
CA THR A 83 -6.21 -0.31 0.53
C THR A 83 -6.77 0.93 1.21
N ALA A 84 -5.91 1.88 1.58
CA ALA A 84 -6.35 3.15 2.15
C ALA A 84 -7.19 3.97 1.14
N VAL A 85 -6.81 3.97 -0.14
CA VAL A 85 -7.59 4.57 -1.23
C VAL A 85 -8.97 3.93 -1.33
N HIS A 86 -9.05 2.59 -1.33
CA HIS A 86 -10.32 1.86 -1.41
C HIS A 86 -11.24 2.11 -0.21
N HIS A 87 -10.69 2.36 0.98
CA HIS A 87 -11.46 2.65 2.20
C HIS A 87 -11.76 4.14 2.40
N SER A 88 -11.27 5.02 1.51
CA SER A 88 -11.58 6.44 1.55
C SER A 88 -12.95 6.71 0.92
N ASP A 89 -13.83 7.41 1.63
CA ASP A 89 -15.14 7.83 1.08
C ASP A 89 -15.00 8.59 -0.25
N ARG A 90 -13.92 9.37 -0.39
CA ARG A 90 -13.67 10.23 -1.56
C ARG A 90 -12.98 9.48 -2.69
N LEU A 91 -12.07 8.56 -2.39
CA LEU A 91 -11.17 7.96 -3.38
C LEU A 91 -11.48 6.49 -3.70
N LYS A 92 -12.44 5.85 -3.01
CA LYS A 92 -12.75 4.42 -3.18
C LYS A 92 -13.01 3.98 -4.62
N HIS A 93 -13.58 4.88 -5.43
CA HIS A 93 -13.91 4.62 -6.83
C HIS A 93 -12.68 4.45 -7.73
N LEU A 94 -11.48 4.83 -7.26
CA LEU A 94 -10.24 4.74 -8.00
C LEU A 94 -9.63 3.34 -8.00
N VAL A 95 -10.05 2.47 -7.07
CA VAL A 95 -9.54 1.10 -6.95
C VAL A 95 -10.72 0.17 -6.70
N SER A 96 -10.97 -0.75 -7.62
CA SER A 96 -12.03 -1.74 -7.46
C SER A 96 -11.65 -2.81 -6.42
N LEU A 97 -12.64 -3.30 -5.68
CA LEU A 97 -12.43 -4.38 -4.71
C LEU A 97 -11.91 -5.66 -5.37
N SER A 98 -12.37 -5.97 -6.58
CA SER A 98 -11.92 -7.14 -7.36
C SER A 98 -10.43 -7.06 -7.69
N TYR A 99 -9.95 -5.88 -8.12
CA TYR A 99 -8.53 -5.66 -8.37
C TYR A 99 -7.72 -5.82 -7.08
N LEU A 100 -8.19 -5.21 -5.99
CA LEU A 100 -7.50 -5.25 -4.72
C LEU A 100 -7.38 -6.68 -4.19
N ARG A 101 -8.44 -7.50 -4.29
CA ARG A 101 -8.42 -8.94 -3.95
C ARG A 101 -7.33 -9.68 -4.72
N HIS A 102 -7.33 -9.52 -6.05
CA HIS A 102 -6.34 -10.16 -6.91
C HIS A 102 -4.91 -9.76 -6.54
N ALA A 103 -4.68 -8.46 -6.32
CA ALA A 103 -3.36 -7.96 -5.94
C ALA A 103 -2.90 -8.51 -4.57
N TYR A 104 -3.80 -8.61 -3.58
CA TYR A 104 -3.52 -9.20 -2.28
C TYR A 104 -3.10 -10.67 -2.38
N GLU A 105 -3.90 -11.51 -3.05
CA GLU A 105 -3.61 -12.94 -3.22
C GLU A 105 -2.22 -13.17 -3.82
N ARG A 106 -1.89 -12.37 -4.82
CA ARG A 106 -0.62 -12.46 -5.52
C ARG A 106 0.57 -12.02 -4.69
N THR A 107 0.50 -10.84 -4.09
CA THR A 107 1.59 -10.32 -3.26
C THR A 107 1.81 -11.21 -2.03
N ILE A 108 0.74 -11.72 -1.41
CA ILE A 108 0.85 -12.73 -0.35
C ILE A 108 1.57 -13.98 -0.88
N GLY A 109 1.20 -14.47 -2.07
CA GLY A 109 1.88 -15.62 -2.67
C GLY A 109 3.38 -15.39 -2.93
N TYR A 110 3.79 -14.19 -3.33
CA TYR A 110 5.20 -13.82 -3.46
C TYR A 110 5.91 -13.77 -2.10
N LEU A 111 5.33 -13.07 -1.13
CA LEU A 111 5.88 -12.93 0.22
C LEU A 111 6.03 -14.28 0.92
N ASP A 112 5.03 -15.17 0.79
CA ASP A 112 5.03 -16.51 1.38
C ASP A 112 6.19 -17.36 0.84
N ARG A 113 6.44 -17.33 -0.48
CA ARG A 113 7.58 -18.01 -1.10
C ARG A 113 8.94 -17.47 -0.64
N LEU A 114 9.02 -16.18 -0.29
CA LEU A 114 10.26 -15.52 0.13
C LEU A 114 10.45 -15.51 1.65
N SER A 115 9.43 -15.89 2.41
CA SER A 115 9.44 -15.87 3.87
C SER A 115 10.56 -16.72 4.48
N THR A 116 10.97 -17.81 3.80
CA THR A 116 12.08 -18.67 4.23
C THR A 116 13.45 -18.01 4.05
N LEU A 117 13.54 -16.98 3.20
CA LEU A 117 14.76 -16.25 2.89
C LEU A 117 14.83 -14.88 3.58
N SER A 118 13.69 -14.35 4.04
CA SER A 118 13.58 -13.01 4.64
C SER A 118 12.53 -12.97 5.75
N ALA A 119 12.97 -12.65 6.96
CA ALA A 119 12.08 -12.43 8.10
C ALA A 119 11.12 -11.26 7.87
N VAL A 120 11.53 -10.24 7.11
CA VAL A 120 10.68 -9.09 6.73
C VAL A 120 9.53 -9.59 5.86
N CYS A 121 9.82 -10.37 4.81
CA CYS A 121 8.75 -10.93 3.97
C CYS A 121 7.79 -11.83 4.75
N ALA A 122 8.31 -12.57 5.74
CA ALA A 122 7.48 -13.40 6.60
C ALA A 122 6.49 -12.57 7.43
N GLU A 123 6.92 -11.40 7.94
CA GLU A 123 6.06 -10.52 8.73
C GLU A 123 5.07 -9.74 7.86
N ASP A 124 5.52 -9.18 6.74
CA ASP A 124 4.68 -8.50 5.76
C ASP A 124 3.57 -9.42 5.25
N CYS A 125 3.89 -10.71 5.02
CA CYS A 125 2.91 -11.73 4.66
C CYS A 125 1.79 -11.85 5.71
N LYS A 126 2.14 -11.92 7.00
CA LYS A 126 1.16 -11.99 8.09
C LYS A 126 0.31 -10.72 8.17
N ILE A 127 0.93 -9.56 7.99
CA ILE A 127 0.22 -8.27 8.01
C ILE A 127 -0.81 -8.23 6.87
N LEU A 128 -0.41 -8.55 5.63
CA LEU A 128 -1.34 -8.55 4.50
C LEU A 128 -2.46 -9.58 4.66
N LYS A 129 -2.15 -10.80 5.15
CA LYS A 129 -3.20 -11.81 5.45
C LYS A 129 -4.22 -11.28 6.47
N ARG A 130 -3.78 -10.61 7.53
CA ARG A 130 -4.67 -10.01 8.54
C ARG A 130 -5.53 -8.88 7.97
N ILE A 131 -4.94 -8.03 7.13
CA ILE A 131 -5.68 -6.95 6.47
C ILE A 131 -6.69 -7.52 5.48
N GLN A 132 -6.29 -8.51 4.67
CA GLN A 132 -7.17 -9.19 3.71
C GLN A 132 -8.42 -9.70 4.40
N ILE A 133 -8.26 -10.46 5.49
CA ILE A 133 -9.35 -11.02 6.27
C ILE A 133 -10.20 -9.94 6.95
N SER A 134 -9.62 -8.80 7.34
CA SER A 134 -10.36 -7.79 8.12
C SER A 134 -11.08 -6.77 7.26
N LEU A 135 -10.49 -6.39 6.12
CA LEU A 135 -10.88 -5.22 5.34
C LEU A 135 -11.25 -5.55 3.88
N ILE A 136 -10.81 -6.68 3.33
CA ILE A 136 -10.97 -7.00 1.89
C ILE A 136 -11.96 -8.15 1.67
N ASP A 137 -11.84 -9.19 2.49
CA ASP A 137 -12.72 -10.34 2.46
C ASP A 137 -13.03 -10.88 3.88
N PRO A 138 -13.91 -10.19 4.62
CA PRO A 138 -14.37 -10.64 5.93
C PRO A 138 -15.03 -12.01 5.94
N SER A 139 -15.51 -12.49 4.78
CA SER A 139 -16.15 -13.80 4.68
C SER A 139 -15.17 -14.96 4.90
N MET A 140 -13.86 -14.72 4.72
CA MET A 140 -12.80 -15.69 5.02
C MET A 140 -12.66 -16.03 6.51
N LYS A 141 -13.27 -15.25 7.42
CA LYS A 141 -13.31 -15.61 8.86
C LYS A 141 -14.21 -16.81 9.17
N ALA A 142 -15.19 -17.10 8.32
CA ALA A 142 -16.25 -18.08 8.61
C ALA A 142 -15.86 -19.54 8.29
N SER A 143 -14.75 -19.77 7.57
CA SER A 143 -14.34 -21.09 7.07
C SER A 143 -13.25 -21.78 7.92
N GLY A 144 -12.95 -21.26 9.10
CA GLY A 144 -11.91 -21.78 10.01
C GLY A 144 -12.35 -21.89 11.46
N SER A 145 -13.59 -22.35 11.71
CA SER A 145 -14.09 -22.74 13.04
C SER A 145 -14.31 -24.25 13.09
#